data_AF-A0A2W4KBU9-F1
#
_entry.id   AF-A0A2W4KBU9-F1
#
_cell.length_a   1.000
_cell.length_b   1.000
_cell.length_c   1.000
_cell.angle_alpha   90.00
_cell.angle_beta   90.00
_cell.angle_gamma   90.00
#
_symmetry.space_group_name_H-M   'P 1'
#
loop_
_entity.id
_entity.type
_entity.pdbx_description
1 polymer ?
#
loop_
_entity_poly.entity_id
_entity_poly.type
_entity_poly.pdbx_seq_one_letter_code
_entity_poly.pdbx_strand_id
1 'polypeptide(L)'
;GPAIGRAVRHRTITHSFVAVVGLVLLLRGLWPTIPPPLLYAAAAGFASHLITDAMTPAGAMWFWPVSPVMVTFTGWLPGPLAGVFATGGVLETHVFRPLFVAGAAWFAAQGAGIV
;
A
#
# COMPACT_ATOMS: atom_id res chain seq x y z
N GLY A 1 21.35 12.97 3.47
CA GLY A 1 21.37 12.61 4.91
C GLY A 1 20.98 11.15 5.11
N PRO A 2 21.45 10.47 6.17
CA PRO A 2 21.27 9.02 6.37
C PRO A 2 19.80 8.55 6.46
N ALA A 3 18.85 9.47 6.73
CA ALA A 3 17.42 9.19 6.73
C ALA A 3 16.86 8.81 5.34
N ILE A 4 17.40 9.38 4.25
CA ILE A 4 16.93 9.11 2.88
C ILE A 4 17.25 7.67 2.48
N GLY A 5 18.46 7.18 2.81
CA GLY A 5 18.87 5.80 2.52
C GLY A 5 18.12 4.74 3.33
N ARG A 6 17.69 5.07 4.55
CA ARG A 6 16.91 4.14 5.41
C ARG A 6 15.43 4.09 4.99
N ALA A 7 14.84 5.22 4.62
CA ALA A 7 13.48 5.29 4.09
C ALA A 7 13.34 4.54 2.76
N VAL A 8 14.33 4.66 1.85
CA VAL A 8 14.37 3.90 0.60
C VAL A 8 14.48 2.40 0.87
N ARG A 9 15.33 1.96 1.80
CA ARG A 9 15.44 0.53 2.18
C ARG A 9 14.16 -0.05 2.76
N HIS A 10 13.47 0.69 3.64
CA HIS A 10 12.19 0.25 4.19
C HIS A 10 11.14 0.14 3.07
N ARG A 11 11.00 1.17 2.24
CA ARG A 11 10.07 1.16 1.11
C ARG A 11 10.33 -0.02 0.18
N THR A 12 11.59 -0.32 -0.11
CA THR A 12 11.93 -1.45 -0.98
C THR A 12 11.54 -2.81 -0.39
N ILE A 13 11.80 -3.04 0.90
CA ILE A 13 11.52 -4.34 1.52
C ILE A 13 10.02 -4.58 1.65
N THR A 14 9.27 -3.60 2.19
CA THR A 14 7.84 -3.76 2.49
C THR A 14 6.92 -3.48 1.30
N HIS A 15 7.43 -2.91 0.21
CA HIS A 15 6.64 -2.58 -1.00
C HIS A 15 7.15 -3.37 -2.21
N SER A 16 7.20 -4.70 -2.04
CA SER A 16 7.52 -5.67 -3.08
C SER A 16 6.48 -6.79 -3.14
N PHE A 17 6.39 -7.51 -4.25
CA PHE A 17 5.55 -8.72 -4.32
C PHE A 17 6.00 -9.81 -3.35
N VAL A 18 7.31 -9.86 -3.05
CA VAL A 18 7.85 -10.76 -2.02
C VAL A 18 7.24 -10.43 -0.65
N ALA A 19 7.04 -9.15 -0.32
CA ALA A 19 6.35 -8.76 0.92
C ALA A 19 4.87 -9.19 0.92
N VAL A 20 4.15 -9.06 -0.20
CA VAL A 20 2.76 -9.54 -0.32
C VAL A 20 2.68 -11.05 -0.08
N VAL A 21 3.50 -11.82 -0.79
CA VAL A 21 3.53 -13.28 -0.64
C VAL A 21 3.96 -13.68 0.77
N GLY A 22 5.00 -13.03 1.31
CA GLY A 22 5.47 -13.24 2.67
C GLY A 22 4.39 -12.99 3.72
N LEU A 23 3.60 -11.91 3.57
CA LEU A 23 2.48 -11.61 4.46
C LEU A 23 1.40 -12.71 4.39
N VAL A 24 1.02 -13.15 3.19
CA VAL A 24 -0.01 -14.20 3.03
C VAL A 24 0.45 -15.52 3.62
N LEU A 25 1.70 -15.92 3.37
CA LEU A 25 2.28 -17.13 3.95
C LEU A 25 2.38 -17.05 5.46
N LEU A 26 2.80 -15.90 6.00
CA LEU A 26 2.88 -15.65 7.43
C LEU A 26 1.50 -15.73 8.09
N LEU A 27 0.49 -15.05 7.53
CA LEU A 27 -0.88 -15.08 8.06
C LEU A 27 -1.46 -16.50 8.02
N ARG A 28 -1.21 -17.25 6.94
CA ARG A 28 -1.65 -18.65 6.85
C ARG A 28 -0.92 -19.58 7.82
N GLY A 29 0.35 -19.30 8.12
CA GLY A 29 1.13 -20.07 9.10
C GLY A 29 0.76 -19.76 10.55
N LEU A 30 0.61 -18.48 10.89
CA LEU A 30 0.26 -18.02 12.25
C LEU A 30 -1.22 -18.24 12.58
N TRP A 31 -2.09 -18.18 11.57
CA TRP A 31 -3.52 -18.34 11.73
C TRP A 31 -4.10 -19.30 10.69
N PRO A 32 -3.88 -20.62 10.82
CA PRO A 32 -4.29 -21.60 9.81
C PRO A 32 -5.81 -21.66 9.57
N THR A 33 -6.60 -21.26 10.56
CA THR A 33 -8.07 -21.23 10.49
C THR A 33 -8.63 -19.96 9.86
N ILE A 34 -7.78 -19.01 9.44
CA ILE A 34 -8.24 -17.81 8.76
C ILE A 34 -9.01 -18.20 7.48
N PRO A 35 -10.26 -17.72 7.30
CA PRO A 35 -11.02 -17.98 6.10
C PRO A 35 -10.28 -17.51 4.84
N PRO A 36 -10.21 -18.32 3.77
CA PRO A 36 -9.55 -17.92 2.52
C PRO A 36 -9.98 -16.56 1.95
N PRO A 37 -11.26 -16.14 2.03
CA PRO A 37 -11.67 -14.82 1.58
C PRO A 37 -10.95 -13.66 2.29
N LEU A 38 -10.65 -13.80 3.58
CA LEU A 38 -9.94 -12.76 4.35
C LEU A 38 -8.47 -12.68 3.96
N LEU A 39 -7.83 -13.82 3.65
CA LEU A 39 -6.49 -13.83 3.10
C LEU A 39 -6.42 -13.15 1.73
N TYR A 40 -7.41 -13.41 0.86
CA TYR A 40 -7.48 -12.75 -0.44
C TYR A 40 -7.73 -11.25 -0.31
N ALA A 41 -8.58 -10.83 0.63
CA ALA A 41 -8.79 -9.42 0.92
C ALA A 41 -7.50 -8.73 1.44
N ALA A 42 -6.77 -9.38 2.34
CA ALA A 42 -5.48 -8.88 2.83
C ALA A 42 -4.43 -8.80 1.70
N ALA A 43 -4.33 -9.84 0.87
CA ALA A 43 -3.44 -9.86 -0.29
C ALA A 43 -3.79 -8.76 -1.29
N ALA A 44 -5.08 -8.58 -1.60
CA ALA A 44 -5.56 -7.56 -2.52
C ALA A 44 -5.31 -6.14 -1.98
N GLY A 45 -5.55 -5.91 -0.68
CA GLY A 45 -5.26 -4.65 -0.02
C GLY A 45 -3.77 -4.31 -0.02
N PHE A 46 -2.91 -5.30 0.19
CA PHE A 46 -1.45 -5.08 0.13
C PHE A 46 -0.96 -4.90 -1.31
N ALA A 47 -1.53 -5.63 -2.28
CA ALA A 47 -1.20 -5.46 -3.70
C ALA A 47 -1.66 -4.10 -4.24
N SER A 48 -2.84 -3.60 -3.83
CA SER A 48 -3.31 -2.27 -4.24
C SER A 48 -2.41 -1.15 -3.72
N HIS A 49 -1.77 -1.36 -2.57
CA HIS A 49 -0.75 -0.45 -2.03
C HIS A 49 0.45 -0.33 -2.98
N LEU A 50 0.97 -1.46 -3.52
CA LEU A 50 2.05 -1.45 -4.51
C LEU A 50 1.68 -0.69 -5.79
N ILE A 51 0.43 -0.85 -6.23
CA ILE A 51 -0.10 -0.15 -7.41
C ILE A 51 -0.16 1.35 -7.14
N THR A 52 -0.63 1.74 -5.95
CA THR A 52 -0.73 3.15 -5.56
C THR A 52 0.66 3.80 -5.44
N ASP A 53 1.66 3.08 -4.92
CA ASP A 53 3.03 3.58 -4.91
C ASP A 53 3.62 3.74 -6.32
N ALA A 54 3.32 2.82 -7.24
CA ALA A 54 3.73 2.94 -8.63
C ALA A 54 3.05 4.13 -9.33
N MET A 55 1.86 4.56 -8.90
CA MET A 55 1.21 5.77 -9.40
C MET A 55 1.89 7.06 -8.92
N THR A 56 2.76 6.99 -7.90
CA THR A 56 3.54 8.15 -7.43
C THR A 56 4.79 8.36 -8.29
N PRO A 57 5.34 9.60 -8.35
CA PRO A 57 6.62 9.87 -9.02
C PRO A 57 7.80 9.09 -8.45
N ALA A 58 7.72 8.67 -7.18
CA ALA A 58 8.76 7.88 -6.54
C ALA A 58 8.78 6.42 -7.04
N GLY A 59 7.63 5.88 -7.46
CA GLY A 59 7.49 4.48 -7.87
C GLY A 59 7.71 3.47 -6.73
N ALA A 60 7.74 2.18 -7.09
CA ALA A 60 8.04 1.07 -6.18
C ALA A 60 8.87 -0.05 -6.83
N MET A 61 9.71 -0.73 -6.05
CA MET A 61 10.53 -1.86 -6.50
C MET A 61 9.77 -3.18 -6.34
N TRP A 62 8.84 -3.46 -7.25
CA TRP A 62 7.94 -4.61 -7.15
C TRP A 62 8.67 -5.97 -7.06
N PHE A 63 9.83 -6.09 -7.71
CA PHE A 63 10.56 -7.35 -7.85
C PHE A 63 11.77 -7.49 -6.91
N TRP A 64 11.89 -6.64 -5.89
CA TRP A 64 12.92 -6.83 -4.87
C TRP A 64 12.74 -8.18 -4.15
N PRO A 65 13.83 -8.91 -3.80
CA PRO A 65 15.26 -8.60 -4.00
C PRO A 65 15.83 -9.04 -5.35
N VAL A 66 15.03 -9.66 -6.22
CA VAL A 66 15.48 -10.27 -7.48
C VAL A 66 15.87 -9.22 -8.52
N SER A 67 15.18 -8.08 -8.54
CA SER A 67 15.47 -6.97 -9.45
C SER A 67 15.28 -5.61 -8.77
N PRO A 68 16.23 -4.66 -8.93
CA PRO A 68 16.14 -3.32 -8.37
C PRO A 68 15.34 -2.33 -9.25
N VAL A 69 14.62 -2.81 -10.26
CA VAL A 69 13.86 -1.96 -11.19
C VAL A 69 12.72 -1.25 -10.44
N MET A 70 12.67 0.07 -10.58
CA MET A 70 11.58 0.90 -10.07
C MET A 70 10.43 0.93 -11.07
N VAL A 71 9.26 0.49 -10.66
CA VAL A 71 8.02 0.56 -11.44
C VAL A 71 7.32 1.86 -11.13
N THR A 72 7.03 2.66 -12.16
CA THR A 72 6.19 3.86 -12.06
C THR A 72 5.23 3.95 -13.24
N PHE A 73 4.01 4.37 -12.98
CA PHE A 73 2.95 4.61 -13.97
C PHE A 73 2.75 6.10 -14.24
N THR A 74 3.55 6.98 -13.65
CA THR A 74 3.45 8.43 -13.90
C THR A 74 3.65 8.78 -15.37
N GLY A 75 4.49 8.04 -16.11
CA GLY A 75 4.66 8.21 -17.55
C GLY A 75 3.43 7.80 -18.39
N TRP A 76 2.47 7.08 -17.81
CA TRP A 76 1.23 6.65 -18.48
C TRP A 76 0.05 7.59 -18.17
N LEU A 77 0.23 8.52 -17.23
CA LEU A 77 -0.78 9.49 -16.84
C LEU A 77 -0.63 10.79 -17.67
N PRO A 78 -1.74 11.36 -18.18
CA PRO A 78 -1.75 12.70 -18.74
C PRO A 78 -1.14 13.71 -17.76
N GLY A 79 -0.42 14.72 -18.26
CA GLY A 79 0.25 15.76 -17.47
C GLY A 79 -0.52 16.31 -16.24
N PRO A 80 -1.84 16.62 -16.33
CA PRO A 80 -2.59 17.09 -15.16
C PRO A 80 -2.91 16.00 -14.11
N LEU A 81 -2.83 14.71 -14.47
CA LEU A 81 -3.09 13.58 -13.57
C LEU A 81 -1.83 13.07 -12.85
N ALA A 82 -0.64 13.40 -13.33
CA ALA A 82 0.62 12.98 -12.69
C ALA A 82 0.79 13.52 -11.25
N GLY A 83 0.21 14.68 -10.94
CA GLY A 83 0.20 15.27 -9.59
C GLY A 83 -0.94 14.80 -8.68
N VAL A 84 -1.94 14.07 -9.23
CA VAL A 84 -3.12 13.63 -8.48
C VAL A 84 -2.76 12.57 -7.43
N PHE A 85 -1.80 11.71 -7.76
CA PHE A 85 -1.32 10.62 -6.90
C PHE A 85 -0.04 10.99 -6.12
N ALA A 86 0.42 12.24 -6.21
CA ALA A 86 1.55 12.68 -5.39
C ALA A 86 1.18 12.66 -3.90
N THR A 87 2.16 12.37 -3.04
CA THR A 87 1.97 12.47 -1.60
C THR A 87 1.65 13.92 -1.22
N GLY A 88 0.56 14.14 -0.50
CA GLY A 88 -0.01 15.47 -0.23
C GLY A 88 -0.82 16.06 -1.39
N GLY A 89 -1.07 15.28 -2.45
CA GLY A 89 -1.87 15.68 -3.60
C GLY A 89 -3.37 15.75 -3.32
N VAL A 90 -4.14 16.12 -4.35
CA VAL A 90 -5.59 16.32 -4.28
C VAL A 90 -6.32 15.04 -3.86
N LEU A 91 -5.95 13.89 -4.43
CA LEU A 91 -6.61 12.61 -4.14
C LEU A 91 -6.35 12.17 -2.69
N GLU A 92 -5.11 12.29 -2.22
CA GLU A 92 -4.78 11.96 -0.83
C GLU A 92 -5.52 12.86 0.14
N THR A 93 -5.52 14.17 -0.10
CA THR A 93 -6.07 15.18 0.81
C THR A 93 -7.60 15.13 0.87
N HIS A 94 -8.27 14.97 -0.27
CA HIS A 94 -9.72 15.13 -0.35
C HIS A 94 -10.51 13.81 -0.46
N VAL A 95 -9.86 12.71 -0.81
CA VAL A 95 -10.52 11.40 -0.95
C VAL A 95 -10.00 10.43 0.09
N PHE A 96 -8.71 10.09 0.04
CA PHE A 96 -8.18 9.00 0.87
C PHE A 96 -8.15 9.33 2.36
N ARG A 97 -7.61 10.50 2.76
CA ARG A 97 -7.53 10.87 4.19
C ARG A 97 -8.91 10.93 4.86
N PRO A 98 -9.94 11.58 4.27
CA PRO A 98 -11.28 11.56 4.83
C PRO A 98 -11.86 10.15 4.95
N LEU A 99 -11.70 9.31 3.90
CA LEU A 99 -12.17 7.92 3.91
C LEU A 99 -11.51 7.09 5.00
N PHE A 100 -10.19 7.21 5.19
CA PHE A 100 -9.48 6.49 6.24
C PHE A 100 -9.91 6.94 7.64
N VAL A 101 -10.05 8.25 7.86
CA VAL A 101 -10.53 8.78 9.15
C VAL A 101 -11.95 8.32 9.44
N ALA A 102 -12.85 8.42 8.46
CA ALA A 102 -14.24 7.98 8.60
C ALA A 102 -14.33 6.46 8.84
N GLY A 103 -13.58 5.66 8.08
CA GLY A 103 -13.53 4.20 8.23
C GLY A 103 -12.95 3.77 9.58
N ALA A 104 -11.89 4.43 10.06
CA ALA A 104 -11.32 4.17 11.37
C ALA A 104 -12.28 4.55 12.50
N ALA A 105 -12.93 5.71 12.40
CA ALA A 105 -13.95 6.13 13.35
C ALA A 105 -15.14 5.16 13.40
N TRP A 106 -15.62 4.71 12.23
CA TRP A 106 -16.68 3.72 12.12
C TRP A 106 -16.30 2.38 12.77
N PHE A 107 -15.10 1.87 12.48
CA PHE A 107 -14.63 0.62 13.07
C PHE A 107 -14.48 0.73 14.60
N ALA A 108 -13.95 1.84 15.09
CA ALA A 108 -13.86 2.11 16.52
C ALA A 108 -15.25 2.19 17.18
N ALA A 109 -16.22 2.81 16.52
CA ALA A 109 -17.58 2.93 17.01
C ALA A 109 -18.29 1.56 17.07
N GLN A 110 -18.09 0.67 16.09
CA GLN A 110 -18.56 -0.72 16.16
C GLN A 110 -17.90 -1.49 17.31
N GLY A 111 -16.58 -1.35 17.49
CA GLY A 111 -15.85 -1.99 18.59
C GLY A 111 -16.30 -1.50 19.98
N ALA A 112 -16.81 -0.27 20.07
CA ALA A 112 -17.38 0.33 21.27
C ALA A 112 -18.89 0.05 21.44
N GLY A 113 -19.54 -0.62 20.48
CA GLY A 113 -20.98 -0.90 20.49
C GLY A 113 -21.87 0.35 20.31
N ILE A 114 -21.34 1.42 19.71
CA ILE A 114 -22.06 2.68 19.47
C ILE A 114 -22.91 2.60 18.18
N VAL A 115 -22.45 1.82 17.20
CA VAL A 115 -23.10 1.53 15.92
C VAL A 115 -23.08 0.04 15.63
#